data_AF-A0A173YD09-F1
#
_entry.id   AF-A0A173YD09-F1
#
_cell.length_a   1.000
_cell.length_b   1.000
_cell.length_c   1.000
_cell.angle_alpha   90.00
_cell.angle_beta   90.00
_cell.angle_gamma   90.00
#
_symmetry.space_group_name_H-M   'P 1'
#
loop_
_entity.id
_entity.type
_entity.pdbx_description
1 polymer ?
#
loop_
_entity_poly.entity_id
_entity_poly.type
_entity_poly.pdbx_seq_one_letter_code
_entity_poly.pdbx_strand_id
1 'polypeptide(L)' 'MKINTFVQELKGKSVEELNEELVAAKKELFNLRFQNATNQLDNTSRIKEVRKNIARIQTVITEASKAE' A
#
# COMPACT_ATOMS: atom_id res chain seq x y z
N MET A 1 4.41 12.57 1.62
CA MET A 1 3.57 12.40 2.83
C MET A 1 4.46 12.03 4.01
N LYS A 2 4.21 12.63 5.19
CA LYS A 2 4.89 12.22 6.42
C LYS A 2 4.44 10.79 6.73
N ILE A 3 5.36 9.83 6.75
CA ILE A 3 5.07 8.39 6.88
C ILE A 3 4.14 8.06 8.07
N ASN A 4 4.25 8.85 9.15
CA ASN A 4 3.48 8.66 10.37
C ASN A 4 2.00 9.00 10.23
N THR A 5 1.63 9.97 9.38
CA THR A 5 0.21 10.33 9.19
C THR A 5 -0.52 9.23 8.42
N PHE A 6 0.12 8.65 7.41
CA PHE A 6 -0.44 7.53 6.64
C PHE A 6 -0.71 6.30 7.52
N VAL A 7 0.21 5.96 8.43
CA VAL A 7 0.00 4.83 9.35
C VAL A 7 -1.12 5.11 10.36
N GLN A 8 -1.28 6.36 10.81
CA GLN A 8 -2.38 6.73 11.69
C GLN A 8 -3.75 6.67 10.98
N GLU A 9 -3.82 7.12 9.72
CA GLU A 9 -5.02 7.01 8.90
C GLU A 9 -5.44 5.54 8.68
N LEU A 10 -4.47 4.64 8.46
CA LEU A 10 -4.75 3.21 8.33
C LEU A 10 -5.32 2.58 9.61
N LYS A 11 -4.88 3.04 10.79
CA LYS A 11 -5.40 2.54 12.08
C LYS A 11 -6.84 2.97 12.37
N GLY A 12 -7.34 4.01 11.70
CA GLY A 12 -8.71 4.49 11.85
C GLY A 12 -9.72 3.82 10.91
N LYS A 13 -9.26 3.01 9.95
CA LYS A 13 -10.10 2.34 8.96
C LYS A 13 -10.53 0.94 9.40
N SER A 14 -11.64 0.46 8.85
CA SER A 14 -12.10 -0.91 9.10
C SER A 14 -11.20 -1.94 8.41
N VAL A 15 -11.25 -3.20 8.87
CA VAL A 15 -10.49 -4.30 8.23
C VAL A 15 -10.93 -4.51 6.77
N GLU A 16 -12.20 -4.27 6.46
CA GLU A 16 -12.74 -4.36 5.09
C GLU A 16 -12.16 -3.26 4.20
N GLU A 17 -12.17 -2.00 4.66
CA GLU A 17 -11.58 -0.87 3.95
C GLU A 17 -10.07 -1.06 3.72
N LEU A 18 -9.35 -1.58 4.72
CA LEU A 18 -7.93 -1.89 4.58
C LEU A 18 -7.67 -2.97 3.53
N ASN A 19 -8.55 -3.97 3.40
CA ASN A 19 -8.46 -4.98 2.36
C ASN A 19 -8.74 -4.40 0.97
N GLU A 20 -9.70 -3.50 0.85
CA GLU A 20 -9.97 -2.79 -0.42
C GLU A 20 -8.76 -1.94 -0.85
N GLU A 21 -8.17 -1.18 0.08
CA GLU A 21 -6.95 -0.40 -0.19
C GLU A 21 -5.76 -1.29 -0.57
N LEU A 22 -5.63 -2.46 0.06
CA LEU A 22 -4.62 -3.44 -0.28
C LEU A 22 -4.77 -3.95 -1.72
N VAL A 23 -6.00 -4.24 -2.15
CA VAL A 23 -6.28 -4.68 -3.53
C VAL A 23 -5.98 -3.55 -4.52
N ALA A 24 -6.40 -2.33 -4.22
CA ALA A 24 -6.11 -1.15 -5.04
C ALA A 24 -4.59 -0.92 -5.18
N ALA A 25 -3.85 -0.96 -4.08
CA ALA A 25 -2.40 -0.78 -4.07
C ALA A 25 -1.66 -1.91 -4.83
N LYS A 26 -2.14 -3.15 -4.77
CA LYS A 26 -1.59 -4.26 -5.58
C LYS A 26 -1.82 -4.05 -7.07
N LYS A 27 -2.99 -3.51 -7.46
CA LYS A 27 -3.30 -3.16 -8.85
C LYS A 27 -2.41 -2.01 -9.35
N GLU A 28 -2.20 -0.99 -8.52
CA GLU A 28 -1.25 0.10 -8.82
C GLU A 28 0.17 -0.47 -9.00
N LEU A 29 0.63 -1.35 -8.11
CA LEU A 29 1.95 -1.98 -8.24
C LEU A 29 2.09 -2.79 -9.53
N PHE A 30 1.05 -3.52 -9.94
CA PHE A 30 1.06 -4.25 -11.21
C PHE A 30 1.23 -3.30 -12.40
N ASN A 31 0.44 -2.22 -12.44
CA ASN A 31 0.51 -1.21 -13.50
C ASN A 31 1.89 -0.54 -13.54
N LEU A 32 2.46 -0.18 -12.38
CA LEU A 32 3.79 0.42 -12.30
C LEU A 32 4.88 -0.55 -12.76
N ARG A 33 4.77 -1.85 -12.42
CA ARG A 33 5.71 -2.87 -12.92
C ARG A 33 5.59 -3.07 -14.43
N PHE A 34 4.37 -3.00 -14.96
CA PHE A 34 4.12 -3.07 -16.40
C PHE A 34 4.72 -1.87 -17.14
N GLN A 35 4.46 -0.64 -16.66
CA GLN A 35 5.05 0.59 -17.20
C GLN A 35 6.58 0.61 -17.10
N ASN A 36 7.14 0.06 -16.02
CA ASN A 36 8.58 -0.06 -15.87
C ASN A 36 9.18 -1.08 -16.85
N ALA A 37 8.46 -2.16 -17.15
CA ALA A 37 8.89 -3.15 -18.14
C ALA A 37 8.82 -2.59 -19.58
N THR A 38 7.89 -1.67 -19.86
CA THR A 38 7.80 -0.97 -21.15
C THR A 38 8.70 0.27 -21.24
N ASN A 39 9.52 0.55 -20.21
CA ASN A 39 10.35 1.77 -20.10
C ASN A 39 9.56 3.08 -20.20
N GLN A 40 8.26 3.07 -19.86
CA GLN A 40 7.37 4.24 -19.86
C GLN A 40 7.20 4.86 -18.47
N LEU A 41 7.98 4.40 -17.49
CA LEU A 41 7.88 4.85 -16.11
C LEU A 41 8.98 5.88 -15.80
N ASP A 42 8.59 7.15 -15.71
CA ASP A 42 9.52 8.24 -15.38
C ASP A 42 9.99 8.19 -13.91
N ASN A 43 9.15 7.70 -13.00
CA ASN A 43 9.43 7.68 -11.57
C ASN A 43 9.45 6.26 -10.98
N THR A 44 10.60 5.60 -11.07
CA THR A 44 10.84 4.26 -10.51
C THR A 44 10.77 4.24 -8.97
N SER A 45 10.95 5.38 -8.30
CA SER A 45 10.82 5.47 -6.83
C SER A 45 9.41 5.17 -6.36
N ARG A 46 8.39 5.39 -7.21
CA ARG A 46 6.99 5.09 -6.90
C ARG A 46 6.76 3.60 -6.63
N ILE A 47 7.45 2.71 -7.34
CA ILE A 47 7.38 1.24 -7.09
C ILE A 47 7.81 0.91 -5.66
N LYS A 48 8.87 1.56 -5.17
CA LYS A 48 9.37 1.36 -3.80
C LYS A 48 8.38 1.91 -2.78
N GLU A 49 7.75 3.04 -3.07
CA GLU A 49 6.74 3.66 -2.20
C GLU A 49 5.49 2.78 -2.08
N VAL A 50 4.92 2.34 -3.21
CA VAL A 50 3.73 1.47 -3.24
C VAL A 50 3.98 0.13 -2.53
N ARG A 51 5.16 -0.49 -2.71
CA ARG A 51 5.54 -1.68 -1.93
C ARG A 51 5.52 -1.44 -0.43
N LYS A 52 6.07 -0.31 0.02
CA LYS A 52 6.08 0.04 1.46
C LYS A 52 4.67 0.29 1.97
N ASN A 53 3.79 0.88 1.17
CA ASN A 53 2.40 1.11 1.54
C ASN A 53 1.64 -0.22 1.68
N ILE A 54 1.82 -1.16 0.75
CA ILE A 54 1.24 -2.52 0.86
C ILE A 54 1.70 -3.19 2.16
N ALA A 55 3.01 -3.16 2.46
CA ALA A 55 3.54 -3.77 3.67
C ALA A 55 2.92 -3.16 4.95
N ARG A 56 2.76 -1.83 5.00
CA ARG A 56 2.13 -1.13 6.14
C ARG A 56 0.67 -1.53 6.32
N ILE A 57 -0.11 -1.58 5.22
CA ILE A 57 -1.52 -2.01 5.26
C ILE A 57 -1.60 -3.43 5.83
N GLN A 58 -0.76 -4.34 5.35
CA GLN A 58 -0.69 -5.72 5.86
C GLN A 58 -0.33 -5.77 7.35
N THR A 59 0.61 -4.93 7.80
CA THR A 59 0.97 -4.83 9.22
C THR A 59 -0.23 -4.39 10.05
N VAL A 60 -0.97 -3.34 9.63
CA VAL A 60 -2.15 -2.85 10.37
C VAL A 60 -3.26 -3.89 10.41
N ILE A 61 -3.54 -4.59 9.30
CA ILE A 61 -4.49 -5.71 9.28
C ILE A 61 -4.07 -6.81 10.28
N THR A 62 -2.77 -7.13 10.33
CA THR A 62 -2.25 -8.14 11.27
C THR A 62 -2.32 -7.66 12.72
N GLU A 63 -2.05 -6.38 12.98
CA GLU A 63 -2.21 -5.77 14.31
C GLU A 63 -3.67 -5.82 14.76
N ALA A 64 -4.62 -5.50 13.87
CA ALA A 64 -6.06 -5.58 14.16
C ALA A 64 -6.51 -7.01 14.45
N SER A 65 -6.04 -7.99 13.67
CA SER A 65 -6.38 -9.41 13.88
C SER A 65 -5.74 -10.04 15.12
N LYS A 66 -4.65 -9.48 15.65
CA LYS A 66 -3.99 -9.97 16.88
C LYS A 66 -4.52 -9.32 18.17
N ALA A 67 -5.27 -8.23 18.03
CA ALA A 67 -5.90 -7.54 19.16
C ALA A 67 -7.24 -8.19 19.58
N GLU A 68 -7.77 -9.08 18.74
CA GLU A 68 -8.76 -10.11 19.08
C GLU A 68 -8.09 -11.30 19.78
#